data_AF-V7F376-F1
#
_entry.id   AF-V7F376-F1
#
_cell.length_a   1.000
_cell.length_b   1.000
_cell.length_c   1.000
_cell.angle_alpha   90.00
_cell.angle_beta   90.00
_cell.angle_gamma   90.00
#
_symmetry.space_group_name_H-M   'P 1'
#
loop_
_entity.id
_entity.type
_entity.pdbx_description
1 polymer ?
#
loop_
_entity_poly.entity_id
_entity_poly.type
_entity_poly.pdbx_seq_one_letter_code
_entity_poly.pdbx_strand_id
1 'polypeptide(L)'
;MPITWETIEGYFTDMDVDHMKQVSAGWPKLLDLHDEQSVLYYAPQVHASVDSGRMPIGEPRWSPEQVANFYEWWQSQDPNADAKRIS
;
A
#
# COMPACT_ATOMS: atom_id res chain seq x y z
N MET A 1 -7.10 17.40 7.28
CA MET A 1 -6.35 16.64 8.31
C MET A 1 -5.30 15.84 7.58
N PRO A 2 -4.08 15.65 8.13
CA PRO A 2 -3.08 14.82 7.47
C PRO A 2 -3.58 13.38 7.35
N ILE A 3 -3.27 12.70 6.25
CA ILE A 3 -3.55 11.26 6.10
C ILE A 3 -2.61 10.50 7.03
N THR A 4 -3.18 9.69 7.93
CA THR A 4 -2.44 8.90 8.92
C THR A 4 -2.32 7.45 8.50
N TRP A 5 -1.38 6.72 9.10
CA TRP A 5 -1.28 5.27 8.93
C TRP A 5 -2.62 4.56 9.24
N GLU A 6 -3.30 4.92 10.34
CA GLU A 6 -4.61 4.34 10.70
C GLU A 6 -5.65 4.48 9.58
N THR A 7 -5.60 5.59 8.83
CA THR A 7 -6.48 5.80 7.66
C THR A 7 -6.12 4.84 6.52
N ILE A 8 -4.82 4.66 6.26
CA ILE A 8 -4.31 3.79 5.20
C ILE A 8 -4.52 2.31 5.52
N GLU A 9 -4.23 1.90 6.75
CA GLU A 9 -4.47 0.56 7.26
C GLU A 9 -5.92 0.13 7.05
N GLY A 10 -6.87 1.03 7.34
CA GLY A 10 -8.30 0.79 7.15
C GLY A 10 -8.76 0.62 5.69
N TYR A 11 -7.90 0.85 4.69
CA TYR A 11 -8.20 0.56 3.28
C TYR A 11 -7.83 -0.85 2.85
N PHE A 12 -7.01 -1.56 3.64
CA PHE A 12 -6.70 -2.96 3.39
C PHE A 12 -7.75 -3.84 4.08
N THR A 13 -8.22 -4.87 3.38
CA THR A 13 -9.09 -5.87 4.00
C THR A 13 -8.26 -6.99 4.62
N ASP A 14 -8.82 -7.71 5.60
CA ASP A 14 -8.17 -8.91 6.16
C ASP A 14 -7.82 -9.92 5.05
N MET A 15 -8.64 -10.01 3.99
CA MET A 15 -8.38 -10.85 2.83
C MET A 15 -7.13 -10.41 2.06
N ASP A 16 -6.90 -9.10 1.91
CA ASP A 16 -5.68 -8.58 1.29
C ASP A 16 -4.45 -8.88 2.14
N VAL A 17 -4.56 -8.72 3.46
CA VAL A 17 -3.48 -8.99 4.41
C VAL A 17 -3.07 -10.45 4.33
N ASP A 18 -4.02 -11.38 4.41
CA ASP A 18 -3.76 -12.81 4.33
C ASP A 18 -3.18 -13.20 2.96
N HIS A 19 -3.73 -12.65 1.88
CA HIS A 19 -3.23 -12.92 0.55
C HIS A 19 -1.78 -12.42 0.37
N MET A 20 -1.49 -11.19 0.80
CA MET A 20 -0.16 -10.61 0.63
C MET A 20 0.88 -11.31 1.51
N LYS A 21 0.51 -11.78 2.71
CA LYS A 21 1.37 -12.65 3.53
C LYS A 21 1.74 -13.94 2.82
N GLN A 22 0.79 -14.56 2.12
CA GLN A 22 1.05 -15.79 1.35
C GLN A 22 1.92 -15.51 0.12
N VAL A 23 1.62 -14.47 -0.65
CA VAL A 23 2.36 -14.11 -1.87
C VAL A 23 3.80 -13.68 -1.55
N SER A 24 3.99 -12.95 -0.46
CA SER A 24 5.30 -12.40 -0.06
C SER A 24 6.13 -13.34 0.81
N ALA A 25 5.66 -14.55 1.11
CA ALA A 25 6.37 -15.52 1.95
C ALA A 25 7.79 -15.86 1.45
N GLY A 26 8.06 -15.69 0.15
CA GLY A 26 9.38 -15.88 -0.47
C GLY A 26 10.11 -14.59 -0.86
N TRP A 27 9.59 -13.41 -0.48
CA TRP A 27 10.19 -12.13 -0.81
C TRP A 27 11.29 -11.76 0.20
N PRO A 28 12.15 -10.75 -0.11
CA PRO A 28 13.19 -10.30 0.82
C PRO A 28 12.66 -9.88 2.21
N LYS A 29 11.42 -9.38 2.26
CA LYS A 29 10.69 -9.05 3.49
C LYS A 29 9.24 -9.51 3.31
N LEU A 30 8.63 -10.05 4.36
CA LEU A 30 7.20 -10.35 4.37
C LEU A 30 6.41 -9.04 4.25
N LEU A 31 5.49 -8.98 3.29
CA LEU A 31 4.55 -7.87 3.12
C LEU A 31 3.32 -8.14 3.99
N ASP A 32 3.29 -7.48 5.16
CA ASP A 32 2.15 -7.45 6.07
C ASP A 32 1.47 -6.08 5.94
N LEU A 33 0.23 -6.05 5.43
CA LEU A 33 -0.50 -4.81 5.18
C LEU A 33 -1.03 -4.14 6.48
N HIS A 34 -0.93 -4.81 7.63
CA HIS A 34 -1.19 -4.21 8.95
C HIS A 34 0.10 -3.74 9.66
N ASP A 35 1.26 -3.84 9.01
CA ASP A 35 2.53 -3.29 9.52
C ASP A 35 2.96 -2.09 8.67
N GLU A 36 2.90 -0.90 9.25
CA GLU A 36 3.32 0.35 8.63
C GLU A 36 4.72 0.26 8.00
N GLN A 37 5.67 -0.35 8.71
CA GLN A 37 7.06 -0.47 8.25
C GLN A 37 7.22 -1.52 7.14
N SER A 38 6.30 -2.47 7.05
CA SER A 38 6.25 -3.41 5.95
C SER A 38 5.66 -2.74 4.70
N VAL A 39 4.57 -2.00 4.84
CA VAL A 39 3.94 -1.24 3.75
C VAL A 39 4.88 -0.16 3.21
N LEU A 40 5.57 0.59 4.07
CA LEU A 40 6.55 1.60 3.63
C LEU A 40 7.71 1.00 2.84
N TYR A 41 8.17 -0.20 3.24
CA TYR A 41 9.24 -0.89 2.51
C TYR A 41 8.83 -1.24 1.08
N TYR A 42 7.56 -1.60 0.87
CA TYR A 42 6.98 -1.96 -0.42
C TYR A 42 6.08 -0.86 -1.02
N ALA A 43 6.16 0.37 -0.53
CA ALA A 43 5.25 1.45 -0.91
C ALA A 43 5.17 1.70 -2.43
N PRO A 44 6.28 1.65 -3.20
CA PRO A 44 6.20 1.75 -4.66
C PRO A 44 5.34 0.65 -5.29
N GLN A 45 5.51 -0.61 -4.86
CA GLN A 45 4.79 -1.77 -5.38
C GLN A 45 3.32 -1.75 -4.96
N VAL A 46 3.03 -1.36 -3.71
CA VAL A 46 1.66 -1.22 -3.21
C VAL A 46 0.94 -0.12 -4.00
N HIS A 47 1.54 1.07 -4.13
CA HIS A 47 0.98 2.17 -4.90
C HIS A 47 0.71 1.75 -6.35
N ALA A 48 1.68 1.14 -7.04
CA ALA A 48 1.50 0.67 -8.42
C ALA A 48 0.38 -0.39 -8.56
N SER A 49 0.20 -1.23 -7.54
CA SER A 49 -0.83 -2.28 -7.55
C SER A 49 -2.24 -1.72 -7.34
N VAL A 50 -2.40 -0.74 -6.45
CA VAL A 50 -3.71 -0.09 -6.22
C VAL A 50 -4.06 0.88 -7.35
N ASP A 51 -3.10 1.61 -7.91
CA ASP A 51 -3.29 2.54 -9.04
C ASP A 51 -3.66 1.79 -10.34
N SER A 52 -3.07 0.61 -10.57
CA SER A 52 -3.43 -0.24 -11.71
C SER A 52 -4.74 -1.01 -11.52
N GLY A 53 -5.42 -0.87 -10.39
CA GLY A 53 -6.63 -1.61 -10.05
C GLY A 53 -6.40 -3.11 -9.88
N ARG A 54 -5.18 -3.54 -9.54
CA ARG A 54 -4.80 -4.94 -9.28
C ARG A 54 -4.95 -5.35 -7.82
N MET A 55 -5.03 -4.38 -6.91
CA MET A 55 -5.35 -4.56 -5.50
C MET A 55 -6.54 -3.68 -5.09
N PRO A 56 -7.37 -4.11 -4.11
CA PRO A 56 -7.43 -5.43 -3.45
C PRO A 56 -7.85 -6.57 -4.37
N ILE A 57 -7.66 -7.84 -3.98
CA ILE A 57 -8.13 -8.99 -4.79
C ILE A 57 -9.64 -9.13 -4.65
N GLY A 58 -10.36 -8.97 -5.76
CA GLY A 58 -11.83 -8.90 -5.75
C GLY A 58 -12.33 -7.45 -5.76
N GLU A 59 -13.63 -7.28 -5.65
CA GLU A 59 -14.28 -5.97 -5.60
C GLU A 59 -14.75 -5.67 -4.16
N PRO A 60 -14.75 -4.39 -3.74
CA PRO A 60 -14.41 -3.21 -4.53
C PRO A 60 -12.90 -2.93 -4.58
N ARG A 61 -12.40 -2.52 -5.76
CA ARG A 61 -11.05 -1.95 -5.90
C ARG A 61 -10.90 -0.63 -5.13
N TRP A 62 -9.66 -0.20 -4.91
CA TRP A 62 -9.42 1.13 -4.33
C TRP A 62 -9.97 2.23 -5.21
N SER A 63 -10.67 3.18 -4.59
CA SER A 63 -11.12 4.39 -5.27
C SER A 63 -9.93 5.27 -5.64
N PRO A 64 -10.07 6.18 -6.64
CA PRO A 64 -9.03 7.16 -6.95
C PRO A 64 -8.62 8.02 -5.73
N GLU A 65 -9.55 8.27 -4.81
CA GLU A 65 -9.28 9.00 -3.56
C GLU A 65 -8.41 8.17 -2.60
N GLN A 66 -8.66 6.86 -2.48
CA GLN A 66 -7.83 5.97 -1.65
C GLN A 66 -6.40 5.87 -2.18
N VAL A 67 -6.24 5.77 -3.51
CA VAL A 67 -4.92 5.78 -4.16
C VAL A 67 -4.19 7.10 -3.90
N ALA A 68 -4.88 8.24 -4.05
CA ALA A 68 -4.31 9.56 -3.77
C ALA A 68 -3.91 9.72 -2.29
N ASN A 69 -4.76 9.28 -1.36
CA ASN A 69 -4.49 9.32 0.07
C ASN A 69 -3.24 8.50 0.44
N PHE A 70 -3.07 7.32 -0.16
CA PHE A 70 -1.88 6.49 0.06
C PHE A 70 -0.61 7.17 -0.44
N TYR A 71 -0.68 7.81 -1.60
CA TYR A 71 0.47 8.55 -2.12
C TYR A 71 0.82 9.76 -1.24
N GLU A 72 -0.17 10.54 -0.79
CA GLU A 72 0.04 11.68 0.12
C GLU A 72 0.67 11.21 1.45
N TRP A 73 0.14 10.12 2.01
CA TRP A 73 0.73 9.52 3.20
C TRP A 73 2.18 9.06 2.95
N TRP A 74 2.44 8.33 1.87
CA TRP A 74 3.79 7.86 1.54
C TRP A 74 4.77 9.03 1.36
N GLN A 75 4.38 10.10 0.66
CA GLN A 75 5.18 11.32 0.53
C GLN A 75 5.50 11.97 1.88
N SER A 76 4.57 11.90 2.85
CA SER A 76 4.81 12.42 4.20
C SER A 76 5.85 11.60 4.98
N GLN A 77 6.01 10.31 4.66
CA GLN A 77 6.96 9.40 5.31
C GLN A 77 8.32 9.33 4.60
N ASP A 78 8.36 9.56 3.29
CA ASP A 78 9.56 9.46 2.48
C ASP A 78 9.69 10.63 1.49
N PRO A 79 10.64 11.56 1.69
CA PRO A 79 10.84 12.70 0.78
C PRO A 79 11.26 12.27 -0.64
N ASN A 80 11.66 11.01 -0.85
CA ASN A 80 12.01 10.46 -2.16
C ASN A 80 10.88 9.64 -2.80
N ALA A 81 9.66 9.65 -2.24
CA ALA A 81 8.52 8.91 -2.77
C ALA A 81 8.30 9.19 -4.26
N ASP A 82 8.42 10.45 -4.69
CA ASP A 82 8.28 10.84 -6.09
C ASP A 82 9.29 10.13 -6.99
N ALA A 83 10.58 10.13 -6.63
CA ALA A 83 11.62 9.48 -7.41
C ALA A 83 11.41 7.96 -7.51
N LYS A 84 10.89 7.34 -6.44
CA LYS A 84 10.60 5.89 -6.39
C LYS A 84 9.33 5.50 -7.13
N ARG A 85 8.38 6.41 -7.31
CA ARG A 85 7.13 6.15 -8.04
C ARG A 85 7.34 5.97 -9.55
N ILE A 86 8.36 6.63 -10.09
CA ILE A 86 8.68 6.68 -11.53
C ILE A 86 9.85 5.75 -11.95
N SER A 87 10.48 5.04 -11.01
CA SER A 87 11.59 4.11 -11.29
C SER A 87 11.10 2.71 -11.62
#